data_AF-A0A0F7FIN7-F1
#
_entry.id   AF-A0A0F7FIN7-F1
#
_cell.length_a   1.000
_cell.length_b   1.000
_cell.length_c   1.000
_cell.angle_alpha   90.00
_cell.angle_beta   90.00
_cell.angle_gamma   90.00
#
_symmetry.space_group_name_H-M   'P 1'
#
loop_
_entity.id
_entity.type
_entity.pdbx_description
1 polymer ?
#
loop_
_entity_poly.entity_id
_entity_poly.type
_entity_poly.pdbx_seq_one_letter_code
_entity_poly.pdbx_strand_id
1 'polypeptide(L)'
;MIITKEKLLSFTSKSGLYSVEESGGRLTLKFSSVILEEVLGEYSEITISGRVLGEKIDIDKVVILRPGYREEVDPGVLEGWLRYIEQTEKVTNKP
;
A
#
# COMPACT_ATOMS: atom_id res chain seq x y z
N MET A 1 6.17 5.18 9.80
CA MET A 1 7.06 4.23 9.07
C MET A 1 7.69 4.99 7.93
N ILE A 2 9.02 4.96 7.75
CA ILE A 2 9.67 5.70 6.66
C ILE A 2 9.97 4.77 5.48
N ILE A 3 9.47 5.12 4.29
CA ILE A 3 9.67 4.37 3.04
C ILE A 3 10.01 5.32 1.89
N THR A 4 10.70 4.85 0.85
CA THR A 4 10.93 5.65 -0.36
C THR A 4 9.66 5.76 -1.20
N LYS A 5 9.48 6.91 -1.88
CA LYS A 5 8.39 7.13 -2.84
C LYS A 5 8.39 6.03 -3.90
N GLU A 6 9.57 5.70 -4.45
CA GLU A 6 9.75 4.64 -5.44
C GLU A 6 9.23 3.28 -4.94
N LYS A 7 9.62 2.85 -3.73
CA LYS A 7 9.17 1.55 -3.21
C LYS A 7 7.66 1.52 -3.01
N LEU A 8 7.08 2.59 -2.48
CA LEU A 8 5.64 2.71 -2.29
C LEU A 8 4.88 2.70 -3.63
N LEU A 9 5.36 3.44 -4.63
CA LEU A 9 4.75 3.47 -5.95
C LEU A 9 4.90 2.15 -6.69
N SER A 10 6.06 1.48 -6.56
CA SER A 10 6.29 0.15 -7.13
C SER A 10 5.33 -0.90 -6.56
N PHE A 11 4.96 -0.75 -5.29
CA PHE A 11 3.98 -1.60 -4.63
C PHE A 11 2.57 -1.38 -5.18
N THR A 12 2.23 -0.13 -5.53
CA THR A 12 0.85 0.25 -5.86
C THR A 12 0.59 0.27 -7.35
N SER A 13 1.62 0.39 -8.19
CA SER A 13 1.48 0.18 -9.63
C SER A 13 1.12 -1.27 -9.99
N LYS A 14 1.40 -2.19 -9.07
CA LYS A 14 1.09 -3.62 -9.19
C LYS A 14 -0.36 -3.94 -8.83
N SER A 15 -1.01 -3.07 -8.07
CA SER A 15 -2.46 -3.04 -7.93
C SER A 15 -3.06 -2.37 -9.15
N GLY A 16 -3.90 -3.10 -9.90
CA GLY A 16 -4.46 -2.62 -11.17
C GLY A 16 -5.26 -1.32 -11.08
N LEU A 17 -5.70 -0.92 -9.89
CA LEU A 17 -6.33 0.38 -9.63
C LEU A 17 -5.60 1.07 -8.47
N TYR A 18 -4.99 2.23 -8.76
CA TYR A 18 -4.40 3.10 -7.75
C TYR A 18 -4.59 4.57 -8.12
N SER A 19 -4.57 5.43 -7.09
CA SER A 19 -4.57 6.88 -7.21
C SER A 19 -3.57 7.46 -6.23
N VAL A 20 -2.86 8.51 -6.65
CA VAL A 20 -1.88 9.21 -5.82
C VAL A 20 -2.25 10.69 -5.82
N GLU A 21 -2.37 11.26 -4.63
CA GLU A 21 -2.61 12.68 -4.42
C GLU A 21 -1.50 13.23 -3.54
N GLU A 22 -0.79 14.25 -4.02
CA GLU A 22 0.22 14.98 -3.26
C GLU A 22 -0.26 16.42 -3.04
N SER A 23 -0.50 16.79 -1.79
CA SER A 23 -1.01 18.11 -1.41
C SER A 23 -0.50 18.53 -0.04
N GLY A 24 -0.07 19.78 0.11
CA GLY A 24 0.37 20.33 1.40
C GLY A 24 1.54 19.59 2.05
N GLY A 25 2.46 19.01 1.27
CA GLY A 25 3.58 18.21 1.79
C GLY A 25 3.16 16.83 2.34
N ARG A 26 1.96 16.37 1.99
CA ARG A 26 1.47 15.03 2.29
C ARG A 26 1.21 14.27 1.01
N LEU A 27 1.46 12.97 1.06
CA LEU A 27 1.10 12.03 0.01
C LEU A 27 0.01 11.12 0.55
N THR A 28 -1.08 11.04 -0.20
CA THR A 28 -2.16 10.09 0.00
C THR A 28 -2.21 9.17 -1.19
N LEU A 29 -2.15 7.88 -0.94
CA LEU A 29 -2.20 6.86 -1.97
C LEU A 29 -3.38 5.95 -1.66
N LYS A 30 -4.22 5.70 -2.66
CA LYS A 30 -5.28 4.68 -2.57
C LYS A 30 -5.05 3.62 -3.61
N PHE A 31 -5.26 2.36 -3.27
CA PHE A 31 -5.15 1.27 -4.22
C PHE A 31 -6.01 0.08 -3.81
N SER A 32 -6.41 -0.74 -4.78
CA SER A 32 -7.01 -2.05 -4.52
C SER A 32 -6.15 -3.15 -5.10
N SER A 33 -5.83 -4.15 -4.28
CA SER A 33 -4.93 -5.24 -4.67
C SER A 33 -5.62 -6.58 -4.53
N VAL A 34 -5.78 -7.26 -5.66
CA VAL A 34 -6.22 -8.67 -5.71
C VAL A 34 -5.19 -9.58 -5.02
N ILE A 35 -3.90 -9.25 -5.10
CA ILE A 35 -2.83 -10.04 -4.46
C ILE A 35 -2.99 -10.03 -2.93
N LEU A 36 -3.47 -8.92 -2.36
CA LEU A 36 -3.70 -8.83 -0.93
C LEU A 36 -5.03 -9.44 -0.49
N GLU A 37 -5.90 -9.86 -1.41
CA GLU A 37 -7.15 -10.55 -1.05
C GLU A 37 -6.87 -11.85 -0.28
N GLU A 38 -5.81 -12.59 -0.63
CA GLU A 38 -5.38 -13.79 0.11
C GLU A 38 -4.93 -13.49 1.54
N VAL A 39 -4.34 -12.31 1.75
CA VAL A 39 -3.84 -11.85 3.05
C VAL A 39 -4.95 -11.22 3.89
N LEU A 40 -5.84 -10.47 3.24
CA LEU A 40 -6.91 -9.69 3.87
C LEU A 40 -8.21 -10.48 3.99
N GLY A 41 -8.33 -11.61 3.31
CA GLY A 41 -9.49 -12.50 3.28
C GLY A 41 -10.61 -12.05 2.33
N GLU A 42 -10.54 -10.84 1.80
CA GLU A 42 -11.57 -10.23 0.94
C GLU A 42 -11.03 -9.04 0.14
N TYR A 43 -11.75 -8.67 -0.93
CA TYR A 43 -11.45 -7.46 -1.68
C TYR A 43 -11.53 -6.22 -0.79
N SER A 44 -10.44 -5.46 -0.76
CA SER A 44 -10.30 -4.27 0.07
C SER A 44 -9.63 -3.13 -0.70
N GLU A 45 -10.08 -1.89 -0.44
CA GLU A 45 -9.37 -0.68 -0.85
C GLU A 45 -8.47 -0.21 0.31
N ILE A 46 -7.21 0.07 0.01
CA ILE A 46 -6.22 0.46 1.00
C ILE A 46 -5.83 1.91 0.73
N THR A 47 -5.92 2.75 1.77
CA THR A 47 -5.45 4.13 1.74
C THR A 47 -4.22 4.27 2.64
N ILE A 48 -3.12 4.72 2.07
CA ILE A 48 -1.87 5.03 2.77
C ILE A 48 -1.69 6.55 2.77
N SER A 49 -1.34 7.12 3.91
CA SER A 49 -1.06 8.56 4.01
C SER A 49 0.18 8.82 4.86
N GLY A 50 0.93 9.83 4.46
CA GLY A 50 2.14 10.22 5.16
C GLY A 50 2.67 11.58 4.76
N ARG A 51 3.66 12.05 5.52
CA ARG A 51 4.39 13.29 5.24
C ARG A 51 5.50 13.03 4.22
N VAL A 52 5.60 13.89 3.23
CA VAL A 52 6.69 13.85 2.24
C VAL A 52 7.95 14.46 2.86
N LEU A 53 9.05 13.70 2.80
CA LEU A 53 10.38 14.04 3.28
C LEU A 53 11.39 13.87 2.14
N GLY A 54 11.25 14.68 1.09
CA GLY A 54 12.01 14.54 -0.17
C GLY A 54 11.61 13.26 -0.91
N GLU A 55 12.57 12.37 -1.13
CA GLU A 55 12.36 11.06 -1.76
C GLU A 55 11.72 10.02 -0.83
N LYS A 56 11.55 10.37 0.45
CA LYS A 56 10.95 9.50 1.47
C LYS A 56 9.57 9.98 1.86
N ILE A 57 8.77 9.07 2.40
CA ILE A 57 7.47 9.32 2.99
C ILE A 57 7.52 8.75 4.39
N ASP A 58 7.19 9.57 5.38
CA ASP A 58 6.88 9.09 6.74
C ASP A 58 5.39 8.81 6.83
N ILE A 59 5.05 7.54 6.70
CA ILE A 59 3.69 7.01 6.74
C ILE A 59 3.20 7.06 8.19
N ASP A 60 2.13 7.83 8.38
CA ASP A 60 1.47 8.01 9.68
C ASP A 60 0.10 7.34 9.74
N LYS A 61 -0.48 6.95 8.60
CA LYS A 61 -1.82 6.37 8.54
C LYS A 61 -1.95 5.35 7.43
N VAL A 62 -2.52 4.19 7.76
CA VAL A 62 -2.92 3.14 6.80
C VAL A 62 -4.34 2.72 7.13
N VAL A 63 -5.23 2.78 6.14
CA VAL A 63 -6.65 2.45 6.29
C VAL A 63 -7.01 1.37 5.30
N ILE A 64 -7.77 0.38 5.77
CA ILE A 64 -8.38 -0.67 4.95
C ILE A 64 -9.88 -0.39 4.91
N LEU A 65 -10.44 -0.33 3.72
CA LEU A 65 -11.86 -0.19 3.45
C LEU A 65 -12.38 -1.48 2.84
N ARG A 66 -13.31 -2.12 3.56
CA ARG A 66 -14.03 -3.34 3.18
C ARG A 66 -15.52 -3.01 2.99
N PRO A 67 -16.30 -3.87 2.34
CA PRO A 67 -17.75 -3.69 2.26
C PRO A 67 -18.38 -3.54 3.66
N GLY A 68 -18.83 -2.33 4.00
CA GLY A 68 -19.47 -2.03 5.28
C GLY A 68 -18.54 -1.85 6.49
N TYR A 69 -17.22 -1.90 6.31
CA TYR A 69 -16.27 -1.77 7.41
C TYR A 69 -15.03 -0.94 7.04
N ARG A 70 -14.57 -0.11 7.97
CA ARG A 70 -13.36 0.70 7.82
C ARG A 70 -12.45 0.46 9.02
N GLU A 71 -11.21 0.11 8.73
CA GLU A 71 -10.18 -0.19 9.73
C GLU A 71 -8.98 0.71 9.54
N GLU A 72 -8.43 1.26 10.62
CA GLU A 72 -7.10 1.88 10.61
C GLU A 72 -6.13 0.88 11.24
N VAL A 73 -5.03 0.61 10.53
CA VAL A 73 -4.02 -0.37 10.95
C VAL A 73 -2.69 0.33 11.17
N ASP A 74 -1.84 -0.31 11.99
CA ASP A 74 -0.49 0.17 12.24
C ASP A 74 0.31 0.23 10.93
N PRO A 75 1.04 1.33 10.64
CA PRO A 75 1.87 1.43 9.44
C PRO A 75 2.89 0.30 9.27
N GLY A 76 3.33 -0.36 10.35
CA GLY A 76 4.21 -1.53 10.29
C GLY A 76 3.60 -2.73 9.59
N VAL A 77 2.26 -2.85 9.54
CA VAL A 77 1.57 -3.91 8.78
C VAL A 77 1.85 -3.78 7.28
N LEU A 78 2.06 -2.56 6.78
CA LEU A 78 2.40 -2.31 5.38
C LEU A 78 3.70 -3.00 4.97
N GLU A 79 4.68 -3.14 5.87
CA GLU A 79 5.90 -3.90 5.57
C GLU A 79 5.61 -5.36 5.26
N GLY A 80 4.68 -5.97 6.00
CA GLY A 80 4.24 -7.35 5.75
C GLY A 80 3.64 -7.50 4.37
N TRP A 81 2.75 -6.58 3.98
CA TRP A 81 2.12 -6.57 2.65
C TRP A 81 3.12 -6.35 1.53
N LEU A 82 4.04 -5.41 1.70
CA LEU A 82 5.12 -5.15 0.73
C LEU A 82 5.95 -6.41 0.50
N ARG A 83 6.37 -7.09 1.58
CA ARG A 83 7.14 -8.34 1.49
C ARG A 83 6.34 -9.47 0.85
N TYR A 84 5.04 -9.58 1.16
CA TYR A 84 4.18 -10.59 0.56
C TYR A 84 4.09 -10.43 -0.96
N ILE A 85 3.81 -9.20 -1.44
CA ILE A 85 3.75 -8.92 -2.87
C ILE A 85 5.09 -9.21 -3.54
N GLU A 86 6.22 -8.74 -2.98
CA GLU A 86 7.56 -9.03 -3.51
C GLU A 86 7.87 -10.54 -3.60
N GLN A 87 7.32 -11.37 -2.69
CA GLN A 87 7.51 -12.82 -2.70
C GLN A 87 6.63 -13.52 -3.74
N THR A 88 5.34 -13.16 -3.82
CA THR A 88 4.40 -13.75 -4.79
C THR A 88 4.87 -13.55 -6.23
N GLU A 89 5.51 -12.42 -6.55
CA GLU A 89 6.10 -12.15 -7.87
C GLU A 89 7.30 -13.05 -8.22
N LYS A 90 8.13 -13.41 -7.23
CA LYS A 90 9.26 -14.32 -7.45
C LYS A 90 8.79 -15.74 -7.78
N VAL A 91 7.60 -16.11 -7.34
CA VAL A 91 7.02 -17.43 -7.57
C VAL A 91 6.35 -17.49 -8.95
N THR A 92 5.69 -16.42 -9.41
CA THR A 92 5.06 -16.36 -10.74
C THR A 92 6.04 -16.14 -11.89
N ASN A 93 7.25 -15.64 -11.65
CA ASN A 93 8.32 -15.50 -12.65
C ASN A 93 9.28 -16.70 -12.75
N LYS A 94 8.84 -17.90 -12.37
CA LYS A 94 9.61 -19.12 -12.64
C LYS A 94 9.39 -19.55 -14.11
N PRO A 95 10.45 -19.68 -14.93
CA PRO A 95 10.33 -20.08 -16.34
C PRO A 95 9.77 -21.50 -16.51
#